data_AF-E9GAB9-F1
#
_entry.id   AF-E9GAB9-F1
#
_cell.length_a   1.000
_cell.length_b   1.000
_cell.length_c   1.000
_cell.angle_alpha   90.00
_cell.angle_beta   90.00
_cell.angle_gamma   90.00
#
_symmetry.space_group_name_H-M   'P 1'
#
loop_
_entity.id
_entity.type
_entity.pdbx_description
1 polymer ?
#
loop_
_entity_poly.entity_id
_entity_poly.type
_entity_poly.pdbx_seq_one_letter_code
_entity_poly.pdbx_strand_id
1 'polypeptide(L)'
;MKHLDMLEYIQWTNNATSCKVEQDFGGNVDGKKSVCLDPLVRPEPGNCLVYSFGVNHEWTFDEAMASYGCQVYAFDPMVKQSYNRSDNIHVYNYGLSFKTEISVQNWTVMPLKKLYKMMVPCARTDAHKLPQIRHGRWKFAGMLANVRQLALEVHIEPEGKIEDFRDMVEVLQAVEELGMVRFASNGIPSSHDWYEPLEYEGYLDYDIVWYNGDLIQEKN
;
A
#
# COMPACT_ATOMS: atom_id res chain seq x y z
N MET A 1 13.14 8.08 19.24
CA MET A 1 12.29 9.11 18.63
C MET A 1 11.28 9.57 19.67
N LYS A 2 11.06 10.87 19.88
CA LYS A 2 10.01 11.34 20.80
C LYS A 2 8.63 11.10 20.18
N HIS A 3 7.60 11.25 21.01
CA HIS A 3 6.20 10.98 20.70
C HIS A 3 5.68 11.82 19.51
N LEU A 4 5.85 13.13 19.58
CA LEU A 4 5.48 14.05 18.49
C LEU A 4 6.31 13.81 17.23
N ASP A 5 7.61 13.53 17.36
CA ASP A 5 8.49 13.25 16.22
C ASP A 5 7.99 12.04 15.38
N MET A 6 7.38 11.02 16.02
CA MET A 6 6.83 9.86 15.31
C MET A 6 5.57 10.20 14.51
N LEU A 7 4.69 11.03 15.08
CA LEU A 7 3.49 11.51 14.37
C LEU A 7 3.87 12.43 13.20
N GLU A 8 4.79 13.37 13.44
CA GLU A 8 5.34 14.23 12.40
C GLU A 8 5.97 13.38 11.27
N TYR A 9 6.65 12.28 11.62
CA TYR A 9 7.24 11.39 10.62
C TYR A 9 6.20 10.63 9.78
N ILE A 10 5.05 10.25 10.34
CA ILE A 10 3.97 9.62 9.54
C ILE A 10 3.36 10.64 8.58
N GLN A 11 3.10 11.84 9.07
CA GLN A 11 2.51 12.92 8.28
C GLN A 11 3.50 13.50 7.25
N TRP A 12 4.80 13.31 7.48
CA TRP A 12 5.85 13.81 6.62
C TRP A 12 5.77 13.20 5.21
N THR A 13 6.13 14.03 4.24
CA THR A 13 6.30 13.66 2.85
C THR A 13 7.44 14.50 2.25
N ASN A 14 8.09 13.99 1.19
CA ASN A 14 8.98 14.82 0.36
C ASN A 14 8.20 15.87 -0.47
N ASN A 15 6.89 16.04 -0.24
CA ASN A 15 5.97 17.00 -0.85
C ASN A 15 5.95 16.93 -2.40
N ALA A 16 5.23 17.87 -3.02
CA ALA A 16 5.15 18.09 -4.48
C ALA A 16 6.50 18.31 -5.18
N THR A 17 7.62 18.39 -4.44
CA THR A 17 8.97 18.39 -5.03
C THR A 17 9.37 17.03 -5.59
N SER A 18 8.82 15.94 -5.07
CA SER A 18 9.17 14.57 -5.49
C SER A 18 8.27 14.04 -6.62
N CYS A 19 6.97 14.35 -6.58
CA CYS A 19 6.02 14.07 -7.66
C CYS A 19 5.34 15.37 -8.11
N LYS A 20 5.50 15.74 -9.37
CA LYS A 20 4.91 16.98 -9.92
C LYS A 20 3.47 16.80 -10.38
N VAL A 21 3.14 15.58 -10.83
CA VAL A 21 1.80 15.22 -11.31
C VAL A 21 1.24 14.12 -10.42
N GLU A 22 0.81 14.49 -9.21
CA GLU A 22 0.05 13.60 -8.34
C GLU A 22 -1.43 13.59 -8.76
N GLN A 23 -2.02 12.41 -8.88
CA GLN A 23 -3.45 12.26 -9.15
C GLN A 23 -4.06 11.18 -8.27
N ASP A 24 -5.23 11.48 -7.71
CA ASP A 24 -6.04 10.51 -6.98
C ASP A 24 -6.73 9.51 -7.92
N PHE A 25 -6.66 8.23 -7.56
CA PHE A 25 -7.40 7.13 -8.19
C PHE A 25 -8.35 6.49 -7.18
N GLY A 26 -9.57 6.19 -7.61
CA GLY A 26 -10.64 5.70 -6.73
C GLY A 26 -11.14 6.75 -5.74
N GLY A 27 -11.89 6.30 -4.73
CA GLY A 27 -12.35 7.12 -3.62
C GLY A 27 -13.65 7.87 -3.87
N ASN A 28 -14.78 7.32 -3.40
CA ASN A 28 -16.01 8.10 -3.19
C ASN A 28 -16.23 8.46 -1.70
N VAL A 29 -15.80 7.58 -0.79
CA VAL A 29 -15.88 7.74 0.68
C VAL A 29 -14.58 7.27 1.33
N ASP A 30 -14.04 6.14 0.86
CA ASP A 30 -12.76 5.54 1.22
C ASP A 30 -12.14 4.88 -0.04
N GLY A 31 -10.92 4.37 0.03
CA GLY A 31 -10.25 3.64 -1.05
C GLY A 31 -9.53 4.52 -2.06
N LYS A 32 -9.53 5.85 -1.87
CA LYS A 32 -8.76 6.79 -2.67
C LYS A 32 -7.27 6.55 -2.47
N LYS A 33 -6.47 6.48 -3.54
CA LYS A 33 -5.00 6.41 -3.43
C LYS A 33 -4.33 7.39 -4.40
N SER A 34 -3.33 8.11 -3.92
CA SER A 34 -2.50 8.99 -4.74
C SER A 34 -1.56 8.17 -5.63
N VAL A 35 -1.51 8.49 -6.93
CA VAL A 35 -0.59 7.89 -7.90
C VAL A 35 0.26 8.99 -8.52
N CYS A 36 1.58 8.79 -8.55
CA CYS A 36 2.46 9.72 -9.22
C CYS A 36 2.46 9.47 -10.74
N LEU A 37 2.14 10.49 -11.52
CA LEU A 37 2.08 10.43 -12.99
C LEU A 37 3.28 11.09 -13.68
N ASP A 38 4.33 11.39 -12.93
CA ASP A 38 5.58 11.87 -13.51
C ASP A 38 6.14 10.84 -14.51
N PRO A 39 6.62 11.25 -15.70
CA PRO A 39 6.94 10.33 -16.80
C PRO A 39 7.92 9.20 -16.48
N LEU A 40 8.79 9.37 -15.48
CA LEU A 40 9.80 8.37 -15.11
C LEU A 40 9.27 7.30 -14.15
N VAL A 41 8.16 7.58 -13.45
CA VAL A 41 7.65 6.72 -12.37
C VAL A 41 6.17 6.36 -12.54
N ARG A 42 5.47 6.93 -13.53
CA ARG A 42 4.07 6.60 -13.79
C ARG A 42 3.88 5.14 -14.20
N PRO A 43 2.75 4.52 -13.84
CA PRO A 43 2.30 3.31 -14.52
C PRO A 43 2.12 3.62 -16.02
N GLU A 44 2.52 2.71 -16.90
CA GLU A 44 2.32 2.91 -18.34
C GLU A 44 0.87 2.55 -18.72
N PRO A 45 0.07 3.48 -19.26
CA PRO A 45 -1.32 3.22 -19.64
C PRO A 45 -1.41 2.02 -20.60
N GLY A 46 -2.32 1.09 -20.31
CA GLY A 46 -2.49 -0.14 -21.12
C GLY A 46 -1.38 -1.18 -20.96
N ASN A 47 -0.31 -0.89 -20.21
CA ASN A 47 0.81 -1.80 -20.00
C ASN A 47 1.33 -1.69 -18.56
N CYS A 48 0.43 -1.85 -17.60
CA CYS A 48 0.74 -1.79 -16.18
C CYS A 48 0.10 -2.92 -15.39
N LEU A 49 0.71 -3.25 -14.26
CA LEU A 49 0.24 -4.28 -13.33
C LEU A 49 0.00 -3.71 -11.93
N VAL A 50 -1.17 -4.00 -11.38
CA VAL A 50 -1.56 -3.62 -10.01
C VAL A 50 -1.82 -4.87 -9.19
N TYR A 51 -1.19 -4.94 -8.02
CA TYR A 51 -1.50 -5.92 -6.98
C TYR A 51 -2.20 -5.21 -5.83
N SER A 52 -3.49 -5.45 -5.70
CA SER A 52 -4.33 -4.81 -4.69
C SER A 52 -4.66 -5.82 -3.60
N PHE A 53 -4.41 -5.49 -2.33
CA PHE A 53 -4.72 -6.39 -1.22
C PHE A 53 -5.60 -5.67 -0.21
N GLY A 54 -6.54 -6.40 0.39
CA GLY A 54 -7.48 -5.82 1.35
C GLY A 54 -8.42 -4.83 0.67
N VAL A 55 -9.12 -5.30 -0.36
CA VAL A 55 -10.11 -4.50 -1.10
C VAL A 55 -11.31 -4.17 -0.21
N ASN A 56 -11.80 -5.15 0.57
CA ASN A 56 -12.88 -4.96 1.55
C ASN A 56 -14.15 -4.35 0.92
N HIS A 57 -14.53 -4.86 -0.25
CA HIS A 57 -15.66 -4.39 -1.06
C HIS A 57 -15.55 -2.96 -1.63
N GLU A 58 -14.44 -2.25 -1.43
CA GLU A 58 -14.16 -0.94 -2.03
C GLU A 58 -13.33 -1.12 -3.31
N TRP A 59 -14.00 -1.11 -4.47
CA TRP A 59 -13.37 -1.44 -5.77
C TRP A 59 -12.95 -0.22 -6.57
N THR A 60 -13.19 0.99 -6.08
CA THR A 60 -13.09 2.18 -6.94
C THR A 60 -11.67 2.44 -7.41
N PHE A 61 -10.66 2.16 -6.59
CA PHE A 61 -9.26 2.22 -7.02
C PHE A 61 -8.94 1.17 -8.08
N ASP A 62 -9.34 -0.08 -7.87
CA ASP A 62 -9.11 -1.19 -8.80
C ASP A 62 -9.76 -0.91 -10.17
N GLU A 63 -10.97 -0.37 -10.16
CA GLU A 63 -11.72 0.01 -11.37
C GLU A 63 -11.09 1.22 -12.07
N ALA A 64 -10.59 2.21 -11.33
CA ALA A 64 -9.88 3.34 -11.90
C ALA A 64 -8.57 2.91 -12.57
N MET A 65 -7.81 2.01 -11.94
CA MET A 65 -6.58 1.46 -12.51
C MET A 65 -6.84 0.54 -13.70
N ALA A 66 -7.91 -0.26 -13.67
CA ALA A 66 -8.34 -1.04 -14.82
C ALA A 66 -8.76 -0.16 -16.00
N SER A 67 -9.43 0.98 -15.72
CA SER A 67 -9.81 1.99 -16.73
C SER A 67 -8.60 2.74 -17.27
N TYR A 68 -7.54 2.90 -16.47
CA TYR A 68 -6.22 3.35 -16.91
C TYR A 68 -5.51 2.34 -17.83
N GLY A 69 -6.04 1.13 -17.94
CA GLY A 69 -5.55 0.05 -18.80
C GLY A 69 -4.62 -0.94 -18.10
N CYS A 70 -4.52 -0.90 -16.77
CA CYS A 70 -3.74 -1.90 -16.03
C CYS A 70 -4.47 -3.23 -15.90
N GLN A 71 -3.70 -4.31 -15.80
CA GLN A 71 -4.21 -5.58 -15.26
C GLN A 71 -4.14 -5.51 -13.73
N VAL A 72 -5.26 -5.76 -13.08
CA VAL A 72 -5.41 -5.70 -11.63
C VAL A 72 -5.61 -7.10 -11.07
N TYR A 73 -4.76 -7.47 -10.12
CA TYR A 73 -4.87 -8.70 -9.36
C TYR A 73 -5.17 -8.35 -7.91
N ALA A 74 -6.43 -8.48 -7.55
CA ALA A 74 -6.96 -8.18 -6.24
C ALA A 74 -6.94 -9.40 -5.32
N PHE A 75 -6.55 -9.23 -4.08
CA PHE A 75 -6.49 -10.25 -3.04
C PHE A 75 -7.36 -9.83 -1.87
N ASP A 76 -8.50 -10.51 -1.71
CA ASP A 76 -9.47 -10.21 -0.67
C ASP A 76 -9.98 -11.52 -0.04
N PRO A 77 -9.61 -11.84 1.20
CA PRO A 77 -10.08 -13.06 1.86
C PRO A 77 -11.58 -13.08 2.18
N MET A 78 -12.28 -11.94 2.06
CA MET A 78 -13.72 -11.83 2.33
C MET A 78 -14.56 -12.31 1.15
N VAL A 79 -13.98 -12.41 -0.06
CA VAL A 79 -14.68 -12.98 -1.21
C VAL A 79 -14.78 -14.50 -1.06
N LYS A 80 -15.96 -15.07 -1.34
CA LYS A 80 -16.22 -16.51 -1.13
C LYS A 80 -15.32 -17.41 -1.99
N GLN A 81 -15.06 -16.98 -3.22
CA GLN A 81 -14.27 -17.71 -4.20
C GLN A 81 -13.60 -16.72 -5.16
N SER A 82 -12.49 -17.12 -5.75
CA SER A 82 -11.81 -16.34 -6.80
C SER A 82 -12.69 -16.21 -8.05
N TYR A 83 -12.65 -15.05 -8.70
CA TYR A 83 -13.44 -14.75 -9.91
C TYR A 83 -12.82 -13.58 -10.69
N ASN A 84 -13.26 -13.39 -11.93
CA ASN A 84 -12.94 -12.19 -12.70
C ASN A 84 -14.07 -11.17 -12.51
N ARG A 85 -13.74 -9.99 -11.97
CA ARG A 85 -14.70 -8.88 -11.87
C ARG A 85 -14.90 -8.20 -13.22
N SER A 86 -13.85 -8.16 -14.03
CA SER A 86 -13.85 -7.73 -15.44
C SER A 86 -12.70 -8.41 -16.18
N ASP A 87 -12.54 -8.11 -17.47
CA ASP A 87 -11.40 -8.63 -18.27
C ASP A 87 -10.04 -8.18 -17.73
N ASN A 88 -10.00 -7.04 -17.01
CA ASN A 88 -8.77 -6.45 -16.47
C ASN A 88 -8.67 -6.59 -14.94
N ILE A 89 -9.65 -7.20 -14.26
CA ILE A 89 -9.67 -7.31 -12.79
C ILE A 89 -9.90 -8.78 -12.40
N HIS A 90 -8.87 -9.38 -11.83
CA HIS A 90 -8.84 -10.76 -11.34
C HIS A 90 -8.82 -10.77 -9.81
N VAL A 91 -9.80 -11.40 -9.18
CA VAL A 91 -9.97 -11.41 -7.72
C VAL A 91 -9.63 -12.79 -7.16
N TYR A 92 -8.80 -12.83 -6.12
CA TYR A 92 -8.42 -14.02 -5.40
C TYR A 92 -8.84 -13.96 -3.93
N ASN A 93 -9.37 -15.07 -3.43
CA ASN A 93 -9.86 -15.20 -2.05
C ASN A 93 -8.77 -15.47 -1.00
N TYR A 94 -7.62 -14.83 -1.14
CA TYR A 94 -6.49 -14.98 -0.23
C TYR A 94 -6.16 -13.67 0.46
N GLY A 95 -5.84 -13.74 1.75
CA GLY A 95 -5.34 -12.60 2.52
C GLY A 95 -3.81 -12.61 2.65
N LEU A 96 -3.25 -11.45 2.98
CA LEU A 96 -1.84 -11.32 3.31
C LEU A 96 -1.59 -11.61 4.79
N SER A 97 -0.53 -12.36 5.12
CA SER A 97 -0.07 -12.58 6.50
C SER A 97 1.39 -13.03 6.54
N PHE A 98 1.96 -13.31 7.72
CA PHE A 98 3.34 -13.77 7.85
C PHE A 98 3.55 -15.27 7.57
N LYS A 99 2.50 -16.08 7.63
CA LYS A 99 2.55 -17.54 7.45
C LYS A 99 1.31 -18.04 6.74
N THR A 100 1.39 -19.21 6.13
CA THR A 100 0.17 -19.81 5.56
C THR A 100 -0.67 -20.39 6.68
N GLU A 101 -1.88 -19.90 6.85
CA GLU A 101 -2.84 -20.43 7.82
C GLU A 101 -4.29 -20.11 7.45
N ILE A 102 -5.21 -20.71 8.19
CA ILE A 102 -6.62 -20.30 8.22
C ILE A 102 -6.75 -19.37 9.44
N SER A 103 -7.18 -18.12 9.21
CA SER A 103 -7.37 -17.16 10.29
C SER A 103 -8.56 -17.54 11.18
N VAL A 104 -8.72 -16.86 12.32
CA VAL A 104 -9.89 -17.05 13.20
C VAL A 104 -11.22 -16.69 12.52
N GLN A 105 -11.18 -15.87 11.46
CA GLN A 105 -12.30 -15.55 10.59
C GLN A 105 -12.53 -16.58 9.46
N ASN A 106 -11.84 -17.72 9.51
CA ASN A 106 -11.87 -18.78 8.50
C ASN A 106 -11.36 -18.33 7.11
N TRP A 107 -10.43 -17.38 7.09
CA TRP A 107 -9.82 -16.89 5.85
C TRP A 107 -8.51 -17.60 5.55
N THR A 108 -8.29 -17.94 4.28
CA THR A 108 -6.98 -18.45 3.86
C THR A 108 -6.02 -17.28 3.69
N VAL A 109 -5.02 -17.20 4.56
CA VAL A 109 -4.01 -16.14 4.53
C VAL A 109 -2.63 -16.71 4.21
N MET A 110 -1.79 -15.93 3.52
CA MET A 110 -0.50 -16.39 3.04
C MET A 110 0.58 -15.29 3.06
N PRO A 111 1.88 -15.66 3.14
CA PRO A 111 3.00 -14.73 2.95
C PRO A 111 3.00 -14.12 1.56
N LEU A 112 3.43 -12.85 1.47
CA LEU A 112 3.59 -12.15 0.18
C LEU A 112 4.43 -12.97 -0.80
N LYS A 113 5.53 -13.58 -0.33
CA LYS A 113 6.39 -14.48 -1.13
C LYS A 113 5.63 -15.64 -1.79
N LYS A 114 4.56 -16.14 -1.16
CA LYS A 114 3.74 -17.22 -1.70
C LYS A 114 2.73 -16.67 -2.71
N LEU A 115 2.07 -15.55 -2.38
CA LEU A 115 1.16 -14.86 -3.30
C LEU A 115 1.89 -14.42 -4.57
N TYR A 116 3.15 -13.98 -4.47
CA TYR A 116 4.00 -13.62 -5.60
C TYR A 116 4.27 -14.77 -6.58
N LYS A 117 4.18 -16.02 -6.16
CA LYS A 117 4.29 -17.16 -7.09
C LYS A 117 3.02 -17.37 -7.92
N MET A 118 1.90 -16.79 -7.49
CA MET A 118 0.60 -16.81 -8.17
C MET A 118 0.41 -15.58 -9.06
N MET A 119 1.22 -14.54 -8.82
CA MET A 119 1.30 -13.34 -9.64
C MET A 119 1.93 -13.66 -10.99
N VAL A 120 1.50 -12.95 -12.03
CA VAL A 120 2.07 -13.12 -13.37
C VAL A 120 3.54 -12.69 -13.32
N PRO A 121 4.50 -13.53 -13.77
CA PRO A 121 5.90 -13.13 -13.85
C PRO A 121 6.03 -12.04 -14.92
N CYS A 122 6.10 -10.80 -14.49
CA CYS A 122 6.34 -9.65 -15.36
C CYS A 122 7.52 -8.84 -14.84
N ALA A 123 8.31 -8.30 -15.77
CA ALA A 123 9.60 -7.67 -15.48
C ALA A 123 9.49 -6.35 -14.69
N ARG A 124 8.29 -5.77 -14.53
CA ARG A 124 8.03 -4.54 -13.77
C ARG A 124 6.63 -4.60 -13.17
N THR A 125 6.50 -4.31 -11.87
CA THR A 125 5.22 -4.30 -11.14
C THR A 125 4.93 -2.86 -10.70
N ASP A 126 3.74 -2.31 -10.97
CA ASP A 126 3.56 -0.86 -10.90
C ASP A 126 2.94 -0.33 -9.61
N ALA A 127 2.07 -1.12 -8.95
CA ALA A 127 1.46 -0.73 -7.68
C ALA A 127 1.22 -1.93 -6.77
N HIS A 128 1.60 -1.84 -5.50
CA HIS A 128 1.15 -2.75 -4.44
C HIS A 128 0.32 -1.97 -3.41
N LYS A 129 -0.83 -2.50 -2.99
CA LYS A 129 -1.57 -2.09 -1.78
C LYS A 129 -1.31 -3.14 -0.71
N LEU A 130 -0.53 -2.90 0.35
CA LEU A 130 -0.34 -3.91 1.40
C LEU A 130 -1.29 -3.65 2.58
N PRO A 131 -1.96 -4.66 3.18
CA PRO A 131 -2.70 -4.47 4.41
C PRO A 131 -1.76 -4.70 5.61
N GLN A 132 -1.77 -3.78 6.57
CA GLN A 132 -1.43 -3.97 7.99
C GLN A 132 -0.14 -4.76 8.28
N ILE A 133 0.98 -4.05 8.49
CA ILE A 133 2.26 -4.64 8.90
C ILE A 133 2.40 -4.53 10.43
N ARG A 134 2.21 -5.65 11.16
CA ARG A 134 2.68 -5.79 12.55
C ARG A 134 3.81 -6.81 12.61
N HIS A 135 5.02 -6.33 12.92
CA HIS A 135 6.21 -7.11 13.30
C HIS A 135 6.74 -8.15 12.29
N GLY A 136 7.74 -7.74 11.50
CA GLY A 136 8.52 -8.70 10.69
C GLY A 136 9.58 -8.03 9.82
N ARG A 137 10.71 -7.64 10.40
CA ARG A 137 11.83 -7.06 9.64
C ARG A 137 12.43 -8.07 8.65
N TRP A 138 12.89 -7.57 7.49
CA TRP A 138 13.88 -8.19 6.58
C TRP A 138 13.45 -9.20 5.49
N LYS A 139 12.16 -9.43 5.17
CA LYS A 139 11.77 -10.34 4.06
C LYS A 139 11.17 -9.70 2.80
N PHE A 140 11.04 -8.37 2.76
CA PHE A 140 10.38 -7.64 1.66
C PHE A 140 11.32 -6.95 0.66
N ALA A 141 12.62 -6.79 1.00
CA ALA A 141 13.57 -6.03 0.19
C ALA A 141 13.65 -6.47 -1.28
N GLY A 142 13.75 -7.78 -1.55
CA GLY A 142 13.79 -8.29 -2.92
C GLY A 142 12.46 -8.18 -3.68
N MET A 143 11.36 -7.90 -2.97
CA MET A 143 10.03 -7.77 -3.59
C MET A 143 9.74 -6.33 -3.99
N LEU A 144 10.23 -5.35 -3.23
CA LEU A 144 10.06 -3.92 -3.54
C LEU A 144 10.96 -3.44 -4.69
N ALA A 145 12.07 -4.14 -4.97
CA ALA A 145 13.03 -3.78 -6.02
C ALA A 145 12.39 -3.62 -7.42
N ASN A 146 11.34 -4.38 -7.73
CA ASN A 146 10.64 -4.30 -9.01
C ASN A 146 9.29 -3.57 -8.92
N VAL A 147 9.00 -2.95 -7.78
CA VAL A 147 7.76 -2.19 -7.55
C VAL A 147 8.01 -0.75 -7.95
N ARG A 148 7.22 -0.22 -8.89
CA ARG A 148 7.34 1.17 -9.36
C ARG A 148 6.74 2.15 -8.38
N GLN A 149 5.56 1.85 -7.85
CA GLN A 149 4.92 2.62 -6.79
C GLN A 149 4.31 1.68 -5.74
N LEU A 150 4.26 2.15 -4.51
CA LEU A 150 3.70 1.43 -3.37
C LEU A 150 2.70 2.36 -2.68
N ALA A 151 1.52 1.83 -2.38
CA ALA A 151 0.56 2.46 -1.49
C ALA A 151 0.37 1.57 -0.26
N LEU A 152 0.43 2.16 0.92
CA LEU A 152 0.24 1.47 2.19
C LEU A 152 -0.78 2.25 3.03
N GLU A 153 -1.84 1.56 3.40
CA GLU A 153 -2.77 2.04 4.41
C GLU A 153 -2.25 1.58 5.78
N VAL A 154 -2.00 2.52 6.67
CA VAL A 154 -1.55 2.24 8.04
C VAL A 154 -2.62 2.68 9.03
N HIS A 155 -2.78 1.91 10.09
CA HIS A 155 -3.76 2.18 11.14
C HIS A 155 -3.04 2.34 12.48
N ILE A 156 -3.34 3.42 13.17
CA ILE A 156 -2.89 3.72 14.52
C ILE A 156 -4.00 3.28 15.46
N GLU A 157 -3.73 2.26 16.26
CA GLU A 157 -4.70 1.78 17.26
C GLU A 157 -4.83 2.85 18.37
N PRO A 158 -6.02 3.43 18.62
CA PRO A 158 -6.17 4.57 19.52
C PRO A 158 -5.81 4.24 20.98
N GLU A 159 -6.05 2.98 21.39
CA GLU A 159 -5.69 2.42 22.70
C GLU A 159 -4.41 1.55 22.64
N GLY A 160 -3.63 1.66 21.56
CA GLY A 160 -2.43 0.86 21.31
C GLY A 160 -1.25 1.21 22.22
N LYS A 161 -0.14 0.50 22.09
CA LYS A 161 1.10 0.85 22.80
C LYS A 161 2.00 1.72 21.95
N ILE A 162 2.79 2.56 22.61
CA ILE A 162 3.79 3.40 21.92
C ILE A 162 4.85 2.56 21.18
N GLU A 163 5.10 1.33 21.64
CA GLU A 163 5.95 0.38 20.94
C GLU A 163 5.38 0.00 19.57
N ASP A 164 4.08 -0.26 19.48
CA ASP A 164 3.42 -0.62 18.21
C ASP A 164 3.55 0.54 17.20
N PHE A 165 3.42 1.77 17.68
CA PHE A 165 3.61 2.98 16.88
C PHE A 165 5.05 3.12 16.40
N ARG A 166 6.03 2.81 17.26
CA ARG A 166 7.45 2.81 16.90
C ARG A 166 7.76 1.74 15.86
N ASP A 167 7.23 0.53 16.01
CA ASP A 167 7.45 -0.57 15.06
C ASP A 167 6.88 -0.21 13.67
N MET A 168 5.75 0.48 13.61
CA MET A 168 5.21 0.99 12.36
C MET A 168 6.17 2.02 11.72
N VAL A 169 6.65 2.99 12.50
CA VAL A 169 7.64 3.98 12.00
C VAL A 169 8.91 3.30 11.49
N GLU A 170 9.42 2.28 12.20
CA GLU A 170 10.58 1.50 11.75
C GLU A 170 10.33 0.77 10.43
N VAL A 171 9.10 0.30 10.18
CA VAL A 171 8.72 -0.31 8.90
C VAL A 171 8.70 0.73 7.76
N LEU A 172 8.14 1.91 8.00
CA LEU A 172 8.10 2.99 7.02
C LEU A 172 9.51 3.47 6.65
N GLN A 173 10.40 3.59 7.64
CA GLN A 173 11.81 3.90 7.44
C GLN A 173 12.50 2.82 6.61
N ALA A 174 12.25 1.54 6.91
CA ALA A 174 12.84 0.44 6.16
C ALA A 174 12.36 0.42 4.68
N VAL A 175 11.14 0.84 4.38
CA VAL A 175 10.66 1.00 3.00
C VAL A 175 11.48 2.08 2.27
N GLU A 176 11.77 3.19 2.94
CA GLU A 176 12.52 4.32 2.38
C GLU A 176 14.01 4.01 2.21
N GLU A 177 14.61 3.28 3.15
CA GLU A 177 15.98 2.77 3.05
C GLU A 177 16.18 1.81 1.86
N LEU A 178 15.10 1.22 1.34
CA LEU A 178 15.10 0.38 0.15
C LEU A 178 14.94 1.17 -1.17
N GLY A 179 15.12 2.49 -1.15
CA GLY A 179 15.10 3.34 -2.34
C GLY A 179 13.71 3.88 -2.71
N MET A 180 12.69 3.59 -1.90
CA MET A 180 11.34 4.13 -2.11
C MET A 180 11.27 5.59 -1.63
N VAL A 181 10.83 6.50 -2.50
CA VAL A 181 10.69 7.93 -2.20
C VAL A 181 9.22 8.23 -1.93
N ARG A 182 8.94 8.64 -0.68
CA ARG A 182 7.60 9.03 -0.26
C ARG A 182 7.20 10.34 -0.94
N PHE A 183 6.04 10.39 -1.58
CA PHE A 183 5.54 11.62 -2.22
C PHE A 183 4.20 12.11 -1.66
N ALA A 184 3.41 11.25 -1.01
CA ALA A 184 2.21 11.66 -0.29
C ALA A 184 2.00 10.82 0.98
N SER A 185 1.35 11.45 1.96
CA SER A 185 0.86 10.84 3.20
C SER A 185 -0.46 11.53 3.56
N ASN A 186 -1.57 10.85 3.30
CA ASN A 186 -2.91 11.42 3.38
C ASN A 186 -3.66 10.78 4.56
N GLY A 187 -4.04 11.60 5.54
CA GLY A 187 -4.91 11.13 6.62
C GLY A 187 -6.32 10.82 6.11
N ILE A 188 -6.91 9.72 6.58
CA ILE A 188 -8.23 9.28 6.18
C ILE A 188 -9.29 9.99 7.04
N PRO A 189 -10.17 10.83 6.46
CA PRO A 189 -11.08 11.67 7.26
C PRO A 189 -12.03 10.92 8.19
N SER A 190 -12.45 9.70 7.80
CA SER A 190 -13.33 8.86 8.62
C SER A 190 -12.65 8.25 9.85
N SER A 191 -11.32 8.37 9.96
CA SER A 191 -10.52 7.83 11.06
C SER A 191 -10.16 8.88 12.12
N HIS A 192 -10.75 10.08 12.07
CA HIS A 192 -10.42 11.15 13.00
C HIS A 192 -10.92 10.82 14.42
N ASP A 193 -10.00 10.68 15.36
CA ASP A 193 -10.29 10.29 16.75
C ASP A 193 -9.19 10.75 17.72
N TRP A 194 -9.38 10.48 19.01
CA TRP A 194 -8.41 10.70 20.08
C TRP A 194 -7.40 9.56 20.18
N TYR A 195 -6.11 9.90 20.18
CA TYR A 195 -5.01 8.96 20.34
C TYR A 195 -4.42 9.05 21.76
N GLU A 196 -4.78 8.08 22.60
CA GLU A 196 -4.46 8.10 24.04
C GLU A 196 -2.94 8.08 24.33
N PRO A 197 -2.11 7.23 23.68
CA PRO A 197 -0.66 7.21 23.88
C PRO A 197 0.11 8.51 23.57
N LEU A 198 -0.43 9.38 22.71
CA LEU A 198 0.19 10.67 22.37
C LEU A 198 -0.57 11.88 22.94
N GLU A 199 -1.70 11.66 23.60
CA GLU A 199 -2.62 12.73 24.04
C GLU A 199 -2.93 13.73 22.91
N TYR A 200 -3.27 13.21 21.73
CA TYR A 200 -3.43 13.99 20.50
C TYR A 200 -4.74 13.63 19.78
N GLU A 201 -5.39 14.62 19.17
CA GLU A 201 -6.57 14.42 18.31
C GLU A 201 -6.18 14.57 16.83
N GLY A 202 -6.50 13.58 16.01
CA GLY A 202 -6.21 13.62 14.57
C GLY A 202 -6.61 12.34 13.85
N TYR A 203 -6.08 12.12 12.64
CA TYR A 203 -6.37 10.90 11.89
C TYR A 203 -5.63 9.70 12.48
N LEU A 204 -6.33 8.59 12.66
CA LEU A 204 -5.73 7.32 13.07
C LEU A 204 -5.24 6.51 11.87
N ASP A 205 -5.81 6.74 10.68
CA ASP A 205 -5.46 6.00 9.48
C ASP A 205 -4.83 6.93 8.45
N TYR A 206 -3.79 6.42 7.76
CA TYR A 206 -3.08 7.16 6.74
C TYR A 206 -2.84 6.31 5.50
N ASP A 207 -3.05 6.92 4.34
CA ASP A 207 -2.59 6.42 3.05
C ASP A 207 -1.24 7.03 2.73
N ILE A 208 -0.19 6.21 2.84
CA ILE A 208 1.18 6.61 2.56
C ILE A 208 1.61 6.00 1.23
N VAL A 209 2.18 6.82 0.35
CA VAL A 209 2.54 6.39 -1.00
C VAL A 209 3.98 6.77 -1.36
N TRP A 210 4.63 5.87 -2.08
CA TRP A 210 6.01 6.01 -2.56
C TRP A 210 6.12 5.65 -4.03
N TYR A 211 7.09 6.23 -4.72
CA TYR A 211 7.63 5.68 -5.97
C TYR A 211 9.02 5.13 -5.72
N ASN A 212 9.49 4.22 -6.58
CA ASN A 212 10.83 3.66 -6.47
C ASN A 212 11.85 4.55 -7.18
N GLY A 213 12.75 5.17 -6.42
CA GLY A 213 13.79 6.06 -6.93
C GLY A 213 14.87 5.36 -7.74
N ASP A 214 15.11 4.08 -7.47
CA ASP A 214 16.15 3.30 -8.16
C ASP A 214 15.76 3.00 -9.62
N LEU A 215 14.46 2.91 -9.91
CA LEU A 215 13.94 2.67 -11.26
C LEU A 215 14.02 3.91 -12.17
N ILE A 216 14.34 5.08 -11.63
CA ILE A 216 14.49 6.33 -12.40
C ILE A 216 15.83 6.32 -13.18
N GLN A 217 16.83 5.57 -12.72
CA GLN A 217 18.21 5.66 -13.21
C GLN A 217 18.54 4.82 -14.46
N GLU A 218 17.59 4.06 -15.03
CA GLU A 218 17.86 3.16 -16.18
C GLU A 218 17.72 3.79 -17.58
N LYS A 219 18.08 5.06 -17.77
CA LYS A 219 18.22 5.65 -19.11
C LYS A 219 19.50 6.46 -19.26
N ASN A 220 20.63 5.75 -19.34
CA ASN A 220 21.84 6.23 -20.01
C ASN A 220 22.37 5.14 -20.93
#